data_AF-A0A9X1KSU4-F1
#
_entry.id   AF-A0A9X1KSU4-F1
#
_cell.length_a   1.000
_cell.length_b   1.000
_cell.length_c   1.000
_cell.angle_alpha   90.00
_cell.angle_beta   90.00
_cell.angle_gamma   90.00
#
_symmetry.space_group_name_H-M   'P 1'
#
loop_
_entity.id
_entity.type
_entity.pdbx_description
1 polymer ?
#
loop_
_entity_poly.entity_id
_entity_poly.type
_entity_poly.pdbx_seq_one_letter_code
_entity_poly.pdbx_strand_id
1 'polypeptide(L)'
;PDSGKKTKLVYFTNKVEDYMHASDLLITKPGGLTVSEALASDLPMAVFDAIPGQEEDNAAFLQNHHMAIKLDQHEDTAQQIAGLLEEPRKLKQMRQA
;
A
#
# COMPACT_ATOMS: atom_id res chain seq x y z
N PRO A 1 -3.05 20.99 -4.73
CA PRO A 1 -4.24 21.06 -5.61
C PRO A 1 -3.91 20.99 -7.10
N ASP A 2 -2.75 21.51 -7.54
CA ASP A 2 -2.35 21.47 -8.95
C ASP A 2 -1.33 20.37 -9.25
N SER A 3 -1.74 19.11 -9.11
CA SER A 3 -0.97 18.00 -9.69
C SER A 3 -1.40 17.83 -11.15
N GLY A 4 -0.43 17.82 -12.08
CA GLY A 4 -0.70 17.51 -13.49
C GLY A 4 -1.12 16.05 -13.73
N LYS A 5 -1.15 15.22 -12.67
CA LYS A 5 -1.60 13.83 -12.72
C LYS A 5 -3.10 13.76 -12.50
N LYS A 6 -3.78 12.92 -13.30
CA LYS A 6 -5.21 12.61 -13.12
C LYS A 6 -5.40 12.07 -11.69
N THR A 7 -6.19 12.79 -10.91
CA THR A 7 -6.45 12.48 -9.49
C THR A 7 -7.95 12.40 -9.28
N LYS A 8 -8.41 11.42 -8.50
CA LYS A 8 -9.83 11.24 -8.16
C LYS A 8 -9.98 11.25 -6.65
N LEU A 9 -10.69 12.24 -6.13
CA LEU A 9 -11.10 12.26 -4.73
C LEU A 9 -12.32 11.35 -4.56
N VAL A 10 -12.22 10.40 -3.64
CA VAL A 10 -13.31 9.49 -3.27
C VAL A 10 -13.61 9.73 -1.80
N TYR A 11 -14.84 10.12 -1.50
CA TYR A 11 -15.32 10.25 -0.11
C TYR A 11 -15.65 8.85 0.45
N PHE A 12 -16.26 8.80 1.63
CA PHE A 12 -16.75 7.53 2.19
C PHE A 12 -17.53 6.72 1.13
N THR A 13 -17.13 5.47 0.94
CA THR A 13 -17.61 4.61 -0.15
C THR A 13 -17.83 3.19 0.34
N ASN A 14 -18.77 2.50 -0.28
CA ASN A 14 -19.02 1.07 -0.11
C ASN A 14 -18.38 0.23 -1.22
N LYS A 15 -17.55 0.84 -2.08
CA LYS A 15 -16.92 0.19 -3.25
C LYS A 15 -15.42 -0.01 -3.07
N VAL A 16 -14.97 -0.28 -1.84
CA VAL A 16 -13.53 -0.40 -1.52
C VAL A 16 -12.87 -1.48 -2.38
N GLU A 17 -13.52 -2.64 -2.53
CA GLU A 17 -13.08 -3.74 -3.40
C GLU A 17 -12.83 -3.29 -4.85
N ASP A 18 -13.78 -2.56 -5.45
CA ASP A 18 -13.63 -2.06 -6.84
C ASP A 18 -12.38 -1.19 -6.98
N TYR A 19 -12.10 -0.34 -5.99
CA TYR A 19 -10.93 0.54 -6.00
C TYR A 19 -9.63 -0.23 -5.77
N MET A 20 -9.62 -1.21 -4.86
CA MET A 20 -8.45 -2.05 -4.61
C MET A 20 -8.09 -2.86 -5.86
N HIS A 21 -9.07 -3.52 -6.51
CA HIS A 21 -8.83 -4.26 -7.75
C HIS A 21 -8.41 -3.38 -8.94
N ALA A 22 -8.80 -2.10 -8.95
CA ALA A 22 -8.38 -1.14 -9.97
C ALA A 22 -7.00 -0.51 -9.69
N SER A 23 -6.35 -0.84 -8.57
CA SER A 23 -5.09 -0.25 -8.13
C SER A 23 -3.90 -1.22 -8.30
N ASP A 24 -2.71 -0.66 -8.50
CA ASP A 24 -1.46 -1.43 -8.57
C ASP A 24 -0.69 -1.46 -7.23
N LEU A 25 -0.97 -0.48 -6.35
CA LEU A 25 -0.33 -0.30 -5.06
C LEU A 25 -1.27 0.44 -4.10
N LEU A 26 -1.36 -0.03 -2.85
CA LEU A 26 -2.06 0.67 -1.77
C LEU A 26 -1.07 1.36 -0.81
N ILE A 27 -1.25 2.66 -0.59
CA ILE A 27 -0.48 3.41 0.42
C ILE A 27 -1.38 3.62 1.63
N THR A 28 -1.04 3.01 2.78
CA THR A 28 -1.95 3.01 3.95
C THR A 28 -1.21 2.76 5.28
N LYS A 29 -1.90 3.02 6.40
CA LYS A 29 -1.52 2.43 7.68
C LYS A 29 -1.85 0.93 7.70
N PRO A 30 -1.08 0.10 8.42
CA PRO A 30 -1.27 -1.35 8.45
C PRO A 30 -2.38 -1.78 9.43
N GLY A 31 -3.54 -1.13 9.36
CA GLY A 31 -4.72 -1.49 10.14
C GLY A 31 -5.30 -2.82 9.68
N GLY A 32 -5.66 -3.70 10.63
CA GLY A 32 -5.97 -5.11 10.33
C GLY A 32 -7.07 -5.36 9.29
N LEU A 33 -8.13 -4.53 9.27
CA LEU A 33 -9.21 -4.66 8.27
C LEU A 33 -8.72 -4.29 6.86
N THR A 34 -8.11 -3.12 6.71
CA THR A 34 -7.57 -2.67 5.42
C THR A 34 -6.52 -3.63 4.89
N VAL A 35 -5.66 -4.15 5.77
CA VAL A 35 -4.66 -5.17 5.41
C VAL A 35 -5.35 -6.43 4.90
N SER A 36 -6.38 -6.92 5.59
CA SER A 36 -7.12 -8.11 5.17
C SER A 36 -7.79 -7.94 3.81
N GLU A 37 -8.39 -6.76 3.56
CA GLU A 37 -9.02 -6.42 2.28
C GLU A 37 -7.98 -6.34 1.14
N ALA A 38 -6.83 -5.71 1.39
CA ALA A 38 -5.74 -5.61 0.42
C ALA A 38 -5.16 -6.98 0.05
N LEU A 39 -4.95 -7.85 1.05
CA LEU A 39 -4.51 -9.24 0.84
C LEU A 39 -5.53 -10.05 0.05
N ALA A 40 -6.82 -9.91 0.35
CA ALA A 40 -7.88 -10.57 -0.41
C ALA A 40 -7.98 -10.08 -1.87
N SER A 41 -7.43 -8.89 -2.16
CA SER A 41 -7.42 -8.27 -3.50
C SER A 41 -6.09 -8.46 -4.25
N ASP A 42 -5.15 -9.26 -3.72
CA ASP A 42 -3.78 -9.41 -4.25
C ASP A 42 -3.07 -8.05 -4.48
N LEU A 43 -3.31 -7.08 -3.59
CA LEU A 43 -2.85 -5.69 -3.74
C LEU A 43 -1.60 -5.43 -2.87
N PRO A 44 -0.44 -5.13 -3.47
CA PRO A 44 0.76 -4.79 -2.74
C PRO A 44 0.57 -3.52 -1.93
N MET A 45 1.30 -3.42 -0.82
CA MET A 45 1.16 -2.28 0.09
C MET A 45 2.47 -1.51 0.28
N ALA A 46 2.37 -0.20 0.44
CA ALA A 46 3.40 0.67 1.00
C ALA A 46 2.86 1.22 2.33
N VAL A 47 3.40 0.75 3.44
CA VAL A 47 2.86 1.03 4.78
C VAL A 47 3.62 2.13 5.49
N PHE A 48 2.88 3.00 6.19
CA PHE A 48 3.43 4.10 7.00
C PHE A 48 2.70 4.19 8.35
N ASP A 49 3.27 4.94 9.30
CA ASP A 49 2.66 5.27 10.61
C ASP A 49 2.03 4.08 11.36
N ALA A 50 2.72 2.94 11.42
CA ALA A 50 2.27 1.79 12.22
C ALA A 50 2.15 2.20 13.70
N ILE A 51 0.95 2.06 14.25
CA ILE A 51 0.69 2.34 15.67
C ILE A 51 1.34 1.24 16.54
N PRO A 52 2.02 1.60 17.65
CA PRO A 52 2.65 0.64 18.53
C PRO A 52 1.74 -0.52 18.95
N GLY A 53 2.24 -1.75 18.82
CA GLY A 53 1.48 -2.98 19.06
C GLY A 53 0.97 -3.63 17.77
N GLN A 54 -0.35 -3.80 17.64
CA GLN A 54 -0.94 -4.65 16.59
C GLN A 54 -0.60 -4.21 15.15
N GLU A 55 -0.48 -2.91 14.92
CA GLU A 55 -0.15 -2.41 13.58
C GLU A 55 1.34 -2.62 13.23
N GLU A 56 2.24 -2.62 14.22
CA GLU A 56 3.65 -3.00 14.01
C GLU A 56 3.77 -4.49 13.67
N ASP A 57 2.99 -5.34 14.33
CA ASP A 57 2.94 -6.78 14.02
C ASP A 57 2.42 -7.03 12.60
N ASN A 58 1.37 -6.30 12.18
CA ASN A 58 0.86 -6.37 10.81
C ASN A 58 1.92 -5.91 9.79
N ALA A 59 2.59 -4.79 10.06
CA ALA A 59 3.67 -4.30 9.18
C ALA A 59 4.79 -5.34 9.07
N ALA A 60 5.24 -5.90 10.18
CA ALA A 60 6.28 -6.92 10.21
C ALA A 60 5.87 -8.18 9.44
N PHE A 61 4.63 -8.66 9.63
CA PHE A 61 4.09 -9.78 8.86
C PHE A 61 4.15 -9.51 7.36
N LEU A 62 3.59 -8.38 6.91
CA LEU A 62 3.57 -8.03 5.49
C LEU A 62 4.96 -7.90 4.87
N GLN A 63 5.91 -7.33 5.60
CA GLN A 63 7.30 -7.20 5.13
C GLN A 63 8.01 -8.55 5.07
N ASN A 64 7.86 -9.40 6.08
CA ASN A 64 8.47 -10.73 6.13
C ASN A 64 7.97 -11.64 5.00
N HIS A 65 6.73 -11.43 4.56
CA HIS A 65 6.13 -12.14 3.46
C HIS A 65 6.28 -11.40 2.10
N HIS A 66 7.07 -10.33 2.02
CA HIS A 66 7.30 -9.58 0.78
C HIS A 66 6.03 -9.00 0.13
N MET A 67 4.97 -8.79 0.91
CA MET A 67 3.68 -8.24 0.46
C MET A 67 3.62 -6.72 0.61
N ALA A 68 4.51 -6.14 1.43
CA ALA A 68 4.60 -4.70 1.61
C ALA A 68 6.03 -4.17 1.73
N ILE A 69 6.21 -2.90 1.36
CA ILE A 69 7.36 -2.10 1.80
C ILE A 69 6.94 -1.18 2.94
N LYS A 70 7.86 -0.89 3.85
CA LYS A 70 7.66 0.18 4.84
C LYS A 70 8.23 1.47 4.27
N LEU A 71 7.44 2.53 4.31
CA LEU A 71 7.88 3.87 3.94
C LEU A 71 8.70 4.46 5.07
N ASP A 72 9.91 4.91 4.76
CA ASP A 72 10.73 5.66 5.71
C ASP A 72 10.25 7.11 5.76
N GLN A 73 9.86 7.56 6.96
CA GLN A 73 9.42 8.93 7.26
C GLN A 73 10.57 9.96 7.15
N HIS A 74 11.82 9.51 7.14
CA HIS A 74 13.01 10.35 7.01
C HIS A 74 13.44 10.53 5.54
N GLU A 75 12.82 9.80 4.62
CA GLU A 75 13.08 9.88 3.17
C GLU A 75 11.90 10.51 2.41
N ASP A 76 12.12 10.89 1.15
CA ASP A 76 11.06 11.39 0.29
C ASP A 76 10.11 10.25 -0.10
N THR A 77 8.90 10.25 0.46
CA THR A 77 7.86 9.26 0.18
C THR A 77 7.52 9.20 -1.31
N ALA A 78 7.48 10.33 -2.02
CA ALA A 78 7.15 10.34 -3.43
C ALA A 78 8.26 9.65 -4.25
N GLN A 79 9.54 9.82 -3.88
CA GLN A 79 10.64 9.10 -4.50
C GLN A 79 10.61 7.60 -4.22
N GLN A 80 10.35 7.19 -2.98
CA GLN A 80 10.21 5.78 -2.62
C GLN A 80 9.10 5.09 -3.43
N ILE A 81 7.93 5.74 -3.54
CA ILE A 81 6.81 5.23 -4.33
C ILE A 81 7.13 5.22 -5.83
N ALA A 82 7.72 6.30 -6.35
CA ALA A 82 8.11 6.36 -7.76
C ALA A 82 9.11 5.25 -8.11
N GLY A 83 10.13 5.04 -7.26
CA GLY A 83 11.11 3.97 -7.43
C GLY A 83 10.46 2.58 -7.44
N LEU A 84 9.51 2.32 -6.53
CA LEU A 84 8.77 1.04 -6.53
C LEU A 84 7.93 0.85 -7.82
N LEU A 85 7.26 1.91 -8.29
CA LEU A 85 6.48 1.87 -9.53
C LEU A 85 7.34 1.69 -10.78
N GLU A 86 8.62 2.10 -10.73
CA GLU A 86 9.62 1.86 -11.77
C GLU A 86 10.18 0.41 -11.75
N GLU A 87 9.80 -0.41 -10.77
CA GLU A 87 10.16 -1.83 -10.66
C GLU A 87 8.96 -2.78 -10.91
N PRO A 88 8.38 -2.89 -12.13
CA PRO A 88 7.20 -3.73 -12.40
C PRO A 88 7.34 -5.20 -11.99
N ARG A 89 8.57 -5.74 -12.04
CA ARG A 89 8.84 -7.12 -11.64
C ARG A 89 8.68 -7.32 -10.14
N LYS A 90 9.13 -6.35 -9.34
CA LYS A 90 9.01 -6.37 -7.88
C LYS A 90 7.56 -6.24 -7.45
N LEU A 91 6.81 -5.30 -8.04
CA LEU A 91 5.36 -5.20 -7.80
C LEU A 91 4.63 -6.49 -8.15
N LYS A 92 4.96 -7.11 -9.28
CA LYS A 92 4.38 -8.42 -9.65
C LYS A 92 4.74 -9.52 -8.65
N GLN A 93 5.96 -9.53 -8.12
CA GLN A 93 6.35 -10.50 -7.09
C GLN A 93 5.58 -10.27 -5.79
N MET A 94 5.42 -9.02 -5.36
CA MET A 94 4.63 -8.68 -4.16
C MET A 94 3.17 -9.11 -4.30
N ARG A 95 2.58 -9.01 -5.50
CA ARG A 95 1.21 -9.48 -5.81
C ARG A 95 1.04 -11.00 -5.73
N GLN A 96 2.13 -11.76 -5.80
CA GLN A 96 2.12 -13.22 -5.90
C GLN A 96 2.70 -13.90 -4.65
N ALA A 97 3.02 -13.12 -3.62
CA ALA A 97 3.75 -13.57 -2.43
C ALA A 97 2.85 -14.23 -1.39
#